data_AF-A0A5C5XMT4-F1
#
_entry.id   AF-A0A5C5XMT4-F1
#
_cell.length_a   1.000
_cell.length_b   1.000
_cell.length_c   1.000
_cell.angle_alpha   90.00
_cell.angle_beta   90.00
_cell.angle_gamma   90.00
#
_symmetry.space_group_name_H-M   'P 1'
#
loop_
_entity.id
_entity.type
_entity.pdbx_description
1 polymer ?
#
loop_
_entity_poly.entity_id
_entity_poly.type
_entity_poly.pdbx_seq_one_letter_code
_entity_poly.pdbx_strand_id
1 'polypeptide(L)'
;MLKALLNDEAGFIVSAELVLIATILVIGLIVGLSSIQHAVVAELNDVGDAIGSLNQSYLYTGFSKEKSFGGGGGNGVAAYTRGSAFNDTVDDCDNDQCDIACDVPVNEGPKRR
;
A
#
# COMPACT_ATOMS: atom_id res chain seq x y z
N MET A 1 63.98 27.05 -4.65
CA MET A 1 63.19 25.83 -4.93
C MET A 1 62.62 25.20 -3.67
N LEU A 2 63.43 24.77 -2.67
CA LEU A 2 62.88 24.17 -1.42
C LEU A 2 61.88 25.06 -0.66
N LYS A 3 62.12 26.37 -0.58
CA LYS A 3 61.18 27.33 0.05
C LYS A 3 59.85 27.48 -0.68
N ALA A 4 59.80 27.20 -1.99
CA ALA A 4 58.57 27.26 -2.77
C ALA A 4 57.71 26.01 -2.51
N LEU A 5 58.34 24.83 -2.39
CA LEU A 5 57.66 23.59 -2.03
C LEU A 5 57.15 23.58 -0.58
N LEU A 6 57.85 24.24 0.35
CA LEU A 6 57.40 24.35 1.75
C LEU A 6 56.26 25.36 1.97
N ASN A 7 56.05 26.28 1.02
CA ASN A 7 54.95 27.26 1.03
C ASN A 7 53.87 26.93 -0.02
N ASP A 8 53.91 25.71 -0.59
CA ASP A 8 52.97 25.28 -1.61
C ASP A 8 51.71 24.70 -0.95
N GLU A 9 50.76 25.58 -0.65
CA GLU A 9 49.40 25.22 -0.19
C GLU A 9 48.51 24.71 -1.35
N ALA A 10 49.00 24.72 -2.60
CA ALA A 10 48.20 24.30 -3.76
C ALA A 10 48.02 22.77 -3.86
N GLY A 11 48.62 22.00 -2.93
CA GLY A 11 48.63 20.55 -2.92
C GLY A 11 47.82 19.87 -1.81
N PHE A 12 47.03 20.59 -0.99
CA PHE A 12 46.26 19.98 0.11
C PHE A 12 44.78 19.71 -0.26
N ILE A 13 44.52 19.22 -1.47
CA ILE A 13 43.23 18.56 -1.81
C ILE A 13 43.33 17.08 -1.42
N VAL A 14 43.76 16.84 -0.18
CA VAL A 14 43.51 15.62 0.60
C VAL A 14 43.16 16.09 2.01
N SER A 15 42.46 17.23 2.13
CA SER A 15 42.19 17.85 3.42
C SER A 15 41.16 17.04 4.19
N ALA A 16 41.49 16.72 5.43
CA ALA A 16 40.57 16.10 6.38
C ALA A 16 39.25 16.90 6.52
N GLU A 17 39.25 18.18 6.15
CA GLU A 17 38.09 19.07 6.19
C GLU A 17 37.07 18.73 5.09
N LEU A 18 37.50 18.40 3.88
CA LEU A 18 36.59 17.97 2.80
C LEU A 18 35.99 16.60 3.13
N VAL A 19 36.77 15.73 3.76
CA VAL A 19 36.30 14.45 4.31
C VAL A 19 35.27 14.68 5.42
N LEU A 20 35.51 15.62 6.33
CA LEU A 20 34.59 15.98 7.40
C LEU A 20 33.25 16.55 6.87
N ILE A 21 33.29 17.42 5.87
CA ILE A 21 32.08 17.96 5.24
C ILE A 21 31.31 16.85 4.51
N ALA A 22 32.03 16.00 3.76
CA ALA A 22 31.42 14.89 3.03
C ALA A 22 30.73 13.89 3.97
N THR A 23 31.32 13.57 5.12
CA THR A 23 30.71 12.64 6.09
C THR A 23 29.45 13.22 6.72
N ILE A 24 29.46 14.52 7.07
CA ILE A 24 28.27 15.22 7.59
C ILE A 24 27.15 15.23 6.53
N LEU A 25 27.49 15.49 5.26
CA LEU A 25 26.52 15.44 4.16
C LEU A 25 25.91 14.05 3.99
N VAL A 26 26.73 12.99 4.00
CA VAL A 26 26.23 11.61 3.86
C VAL A 26 25.27 11.25 5.01
N ILE A 27 25.61 11.60 6.25
CA ILE A 27 24.72 11.37 7.40
C ILE A 27 23.41 12.14 7.24
N GLY A 28 23.48 13.41 6.83
CA GLY A 28 22.29 14.23 6.57
C GLY A 28 21.40 13.64 5.47
N LEU A 29 22.01 13.13 4.39
CA LEU A 29 21.28 12.48 3.30
C LEU A 29 20.63 11.16 3.73
N ILE A 30 21.27 10.37 4.60
CA ILE A 30 20.68 9.13 5.12
C ILE A 30 19.41 9.44 5.92
N VAL A 31 19.47 10.40 6.83
CA VAL A 31 18.30 10.81 7.63
C VAL A 31 17.21 11.41 6.74
N GLY A 32 17.59 12.25 5.77
CA GLY A 32 16.64 12.83 4.81
C GLY A 32 15.98 11.80 3.91
N LEU A 33 16.72 10.77 3.47
CA LEU A 33 16.14 9.69 2.67
C LEU A 33 15.19 8.82 3.50
N SER A 34 15.54 8.55 4.77
CA SER A 34 14.66 7.84 5.69
C SER A 34 13.36 8.59 5.95
N SER A 35 13.40 9.93 6.13
CA SER A 35 12.16 10.71 6.31
C SER A 35 11.30 10.74 5.05
N ILE A 36 11.92 10.85 3.85
CA ILE A 36 11.20 10.75 2.58
C ILE A 36 10.54 9.38 2.43
N GLN A 37 11.24 8.30 2.78
CA GLN A 37 10.66 6.95 2.75
C GLN A 37 9.42 6.87 3.63
N HIS A 38 9.48 7.33 4.87
CA HIS A 38 8.33 7.32 5.78
C HIS A 38 7.16 8.17 5.25
N ALA A 39 7.44 9.36 4.71
CA ALA A 39 6.40 10.20 4.14
C ALA A 39 5.73 9.55 2.93
N VAL A 40 6.50 8.94 2.02
CA VAL A 40 5.94 8.24 0.84
C VAL A 40 5.09 7.05 1.27
N VAL A 41 5.53 6.29 2.27
CA VAL A 41 4.78 5.14 2.79
C VAL A 41 3.45 5.58 3.41
N ALA A 42 3.45 6.66 4.19
CA ALA A 42 2.23 7.23 4.78
C ALA A 42 1.24 7.70 3.72
N GLU A 43 1.69 8.44 2.70
CA GLU A 43 0.80 8.90 1.61
C GLU A 43 0.26 7.73 0.78
N LEU A 44 1.04 6.67 0.59
CA LEU A 44 0.55 5.46 -0.08
C LEU A 44 -0.48 4.71 0.76
N ASN A 45 -0.33 4.74 2.09
CA ASN A 45 -1.31 4.19 3.02
C ASN A 45 -2.64 4.96 2.94
N ASP A 46 -2.59 6.30 3.00
CA ASP A 46 -3.76 7.16 2.85
C ASP A 46 -4.50 6.93 1.51
N VAL A 47 -3.76 6.68 0.43
CA VAL A 47 -4.34 6.31 -0.87
C VAL A 47 -5.03 4.94 -0.82
N GLY A 48 -4.44 3.97 -0.12
CA GLY A 48 -5.03 2.65 0.12
C GLY A 48 -6.36 2.76 0.87
N ASP A 49 -6.37 3.51 1.96
CA ASP A 49 -7.55 3.79 2.77
C ASP A 49 -8.64 4.52 1.98
N ALA A 50 -8.27 5.51 1.16
CA ALA A 50 -9.22 6.20 0.32
C ALA A 50 -9.91 5.24 -0.67
N ILE A 51 -9.18 4.27 -1.21
CA ILE A 51 -9.75 3.22 -2.08
C ILE A 51 -10.64 2.27 -1.27
N GLY A 52 -10.20 1.83 -0.09
CA GLY A 52 -10.97 0.97 0.81
C GLY A 52 -12.26 1.62 1.31
N SER A 53 -12.27 2.96 1.46
CA SER A 53 -13.46 3.73 1.88
C SER A 53 -14.58 3.77 0.83
N LEU A 54 -14.29 3.37 -0.41
CA LEU A 54 -15.31 3.22 -1.43
C LEU A 54 -16.20 2.02 -1.09
N ASN A 55 -17.48 2.09 -1.48
CA ASN A 55 -18.36 0.95 -1.29
C ASN A 55 -18.00 -0.17 -2.28
N GLN A 56 -17.30 -1.21 -1.79
CA GLN A 56 -16.91 -2.39 -2.57
C GLN A 56 -18.01 -3.47 -2.58
N SER A 57 -19.15 -3.23 -1.93
CA SER A 57 -20.28 -4.16 -1.91
C SER A 57 -21.01 -4.17 -3.25
N TYR A 58 -21.41 -5.36 -3.69
CA TYR A 58 -22.23 -5.52 -4.89
C TYR A 58 -23.39 -6.50 -4.67
N LEU A 59 -24.45 -6.32 -5.44
CA LEU A 59 -25.61 -7.22 -5.45
C LEU A 59 -26.21 -7.28 -6.85
N TYR A 60 -26.43 -8.49 -7.36
CA TYR A 60 -27.32 -8.71 -8.49
C TYR A 60 -28.19 -9.94 -8.27
N THR A 61 -29.44 -9.85 -8.73
CA THR A 61 -30.44 -10.90 -8.54
C THR A 61 -30.33 -11.99 -9.60
N GLY A 62 -30.74 -13.20 -9.23
CA GLY A 62 -30.92 -14.30 -10.18
C GLY A 62 -32.27 -14.21 -10.91
N PHE A 63 -32.42 -15.03 -11.95
CA PHE A 63 -33.67 -15.17 -12.70
C PHE A 63 -34.11 -16.64 -12.68
N SER A 64 -35.38 -16.92 -12.43
CA SER A 64 -35.96 -18.26 -12.56
C SER A 64 -37.13 -18.25 -13.55
N LYS A 65 -37.24 -19.33 -14.32
CA LYS A 65 -38.40 -19.62 -15.15
C LYS A 65 -38.95 -20.98 -14.73
N GLU A 66 -40.22 -20.99 -14.36
CA GLU A 66 -40.97 -22.23 -14.16
C GLU A 66 -41.61 -22.68 -15.47
N LYS A 67 -41.71 -24.00 -15.69
CA LYS A 67 -42.57 -24.58 -16.72
C LYS A 67 -43.61 -25.48 -16.06
N SER A 68 -44.85 -25.34 -16.52
CA SER A 68 -45.90 -26.32 -16.26
C SER A 68 -45.78 -27.46 -17.28
N PHE A 69 -45.83 -28.71 -16.82
CA PHE A 69 -45.69 -29.86 -17.71
C PHE A 69 -47.01 -30.29 -18.39
N GLY A 70 -48.16 -29.74 -17.98
CA GLY A 70 -49.48 -30.12 -18.51
C GLY A 70 -49.88 -31.57 -18.17
N GLY A 71 -51.15 -31.81 -17.89
CA GLY A 71 -51.66 -33.18 -17.65
C GLY A 71 -51.43 -33.75 -16.24
N GLY A 72 -51.58 -32.94 -15.19
CA GLY A 72 -51.53 -33.42 -13.79
C GLY A 72 -50.13 -33.67 -13.21
N GLY A 73 -49.07 -33.59 -14.03
CA GLY A 73 -47.69 -33.50 -13.57
C GLY A 73 -47.36 -32.06 -13.16
N GLY A 74 -46.94 -31.85 -11.91
CA GLY A 74 -46.73 -30.53 -11.30
C GLY A 74 -45.74 -29.60 -12.01
N ASN A 75 -45.55 -28.40 -11.46
CA ASN A 75 -44.61 -27.40 -12.00
C ASN A 75 -43.16 -27.85 -11.77
N GLY A 76 -42.26 -27.52 -12.70
CA GLY A 76 -40.81 -27.68 -12.48
C GLY A 76 -39.98 -26.56 -13.13
N VAL A 77 -38.69 -26.52 -12.81
CA VAL A 77 -37.80 -25.44 -13.24
C VAL A 77 -37.42 -25.64 -14.70
N ALA A 78 -37.68 -24.63 -15.53
CA ALA A 78 -37.32 -24.60 -16.94
C ALA A 78 -35.91 -24.04 -17.17
N ALA A 79 -35.58 -22.96 -16.45
CA ALA A 79 -34.28 -22.32 -16.45
C ALA A 79 -34.08 -21.56 -15.13
N TYR A 80 -32.83 -21.48 -14.68
CA TYR A 80 -32.48 -20.74 -13.48
C TYR A 80 -31.06 -20.19 -13.60
N THR A 81 -30.88 -18.94 -13.18
CA THR A 81 -29.59 -18.26 -13.04
C THR A 81 -29.49 -17.75 -11.61
N ARG A 82 -28.39 -18.06 -10.93
CA ARG A 82 -28.13 -17.57 -9.56
C ARG A 82 -27.70 -16.11 -9.59
N GLY A 83 -28.18 -15.35 -8.62
CA GLY A 83 -27.62 -14.04 -8.29
C GLY A 83 -26.30 -14.19 -7.53
N SER A 84 -25.63 -13.08 -7.27
CA SER A 84 -24.51 -13.01 -6.33
C SER A 84 -24.57 -11.71 -5.54
N ALA A 85 -24.06 -11.77 -4.32
CA ALA A 85 -23.95 -10.64 -3.42
C ALA A 85 -22.59 -10.72 -2.70
N PHE A 86 -21.96 -9.58 -2.54
CA PHE A 86 -20.83 -9.38 -1.65
C PHE A 86 -21.13 -8.14 -0.82
N ASN A 87 -21.06 -8.28 0.50
CA ASN A 87 -21.20 -7.16 1.42
C ASN A 87 -19.85 -6.98 2.10
N ASP A 88 -19.18 -5.92 1.70
CA ASP A 88 -17.94 -5.47 2.31
C ASP A 88 -18.24 -4.94 3.71
N THR A 89 -17.40 -5.29 4.69
CA THR A 89 -17.60 -4.93 6.08
C THR A 89 -16.30 -4.49 6.69
N VAL A 90 -16.36 -3.49 7.55
CA VAL A 90 -15.15 -2.94 8.17
C VAL A 90 -14.33 -4.02 8.86
N ASP A 91 -13.06 -4.16 8.49
CA ASP A 91 -12.15 -5.20 8.97
C ASP A 91 -10.79 -4.63 9.43
N ASP A 92 -9.84 -5.52 9.75
CA ASP A 92 -8.54 -5.14 10.25
C ASP A 92 -7.80 -4.27 9.23
N CYS A 93 -7.20 -3.18 9.71
CA CYS A 93 -6.50 -2.16 8.93
C CYS A 93 -7.36 -1.15 8.16
N ASP A 94 -8.69 -1.17 8.31
CA ASP A 94 -9.54 -0.07 7.84
C ASP A 94 -9.46 1.18 8.72
N ASN A 95 -9.57 2.36 8.09
CA ASN A 95 -9.59 3.69 8.72
C ASN A 95 -8.30 4.02 9.48
N ASP A 96 -7.16 3.98 8.79
CA ASP A 96 -5.86 4.43 9.28
C ASP A 96 -5.42 3.72 10.57
N GLN A 97 -5.74 2.43 10.65
CA GLN A 97 -5.40 1.60 11.81
C GLN A 97 -4.04 0.91 11.69
N CYS A 98 -3.54 0.73 10.47
CA CYS A 98 -2.30 0.05 10.18
C CYS A 98 -1.51 0.85 9.15
N ASP A 99 -0.18 0.76 9.22
CA ASP A 99 0.71 1.28 8.17
C ASP A 99 1.18 0.16 7.25
N ILE A 100 1.52 0.55 6.01
CA ILE A 100 2.19 -0.35 5.07
C ILE A 100 3.56 -0.74 5.67
N ALA A 101 3.66 -1.99 6.10
CA ALA A 101 4.85 -2.55 6.72
C ALA A 101 5.39 -3.74 5.90
N CYS A 102 6.68 -4.06 6.09
CA CYS A 102 7.33 -5.21 5.47
C CYS A 102 7.00 -6.51 6.21
N ASP A 103 5.71 -6.82 6.41
CA ASP A 103 5.26 -8.08 7.00
C ASP A 103 4.80 -9.06 5.89
N VAL A 104 4.70 -10.33 6.24
CA VAL A 104 4.13 -11.34 5.35
C VAL A 104 2.64 -11.07 5.14
N PRO A 105 2.08 -11.31 3.94
CA PRO A 105 0.65 -11.16 3.72
C PRO A 105 -0.11 -12.12 4.63
N VAL A 106 -1.02 -11.57 5.44
CA VAL A 106 -1.94 -12.30 6.30
C VAL A 106 -3.37 -12.02 5.85
N ASN A 107 -4.28 -12.96 6.06
CA ASN A 107 -5.70 -12.68 5.83
C ASN A 107 -6.18 -11.64 6.84
N GLU A 108 -6.97 -10.68 6.37
CA GLU A 108 -7.63 -9.67 7.19
C GLU A 108 -8.55 -10.35 8.22
N GLY A 109 -8.41 -9.91 9.48
CA GLY A 109 -9.25 -10.35 10.59
C GLY A 109 -10.46 -9.43 10.77
N PRO A 110 -11.52 -9.88 11.45
CA PRO A 110 -12.67 -9.04 11.72
C PRO A 110 -12.31 -7.93 12.73
N LYS A 111 -12.63 -6.68 12.38
CA LYS A 111 -12.40 -5.51 13.26
C LYS A 111 -13.15 -5.66 14.58
N ARG A 112 -12.39 -5.80 15.67
CA ARG A 112 -12.97 -5.83 17.02
C ARG A 112 -13.38 -4.41 17.41
N ARG A 113 -14.67 -4.22 17.68
CA ARG A 113 -15.22 -2.97 18.25
C ARG A 113 -14.60 -2.62 19.59
#